data_AF-A0A176U3F4-F1
#
_entry.id   AF-A0A176U3F4-F1
#
_cell.length_a   1.000
_cell.length_b   1.000
_cell.length_c   1.000
_cell.angle_alpha   90.00
_cell.angle_beta   90.00
_cell.angle_gamma   90.00
#
_symmetry.space_group_name_H-M   'P 1'
#
loop_
_entity.id
_entity.type
_entity.pdbx_description
1 polymer ?
#
loop_
_entity_poly.entity_id
_entity_poly.type
_entity_poly.pdbx_seq_one_letter_code
_entity_poly.pdbx_strand_id
1 'polypeptide(L)' 'MKKIETVEDFREFLKNNRNKLISHAIKVEKLPSDDEWIKDDSWDEVYEKEMGGNGKI' A
#
# COMPACT_ATOMS: atom_id res chain seq x y z
N MET A 1 4.49 6.91 -21.82
CA MET A 1 4.54 6.75 -20.35
C MET A 1 5.93 6.24 -20.00
N LYS A 2 6.63 6.81 -19.01
CA LYS A 2 7.88 6.22 -18.50
C LYS A 2 7.58 4.80 -18.03
N LYS A 3 8.37 3.82 -18.48
CA LYS A 3 8.30 2.47 -17.91
C LYS A 3 8.77 2.57 -16.46
N ILE A 4 7.99 2.01 -15.56
CA ILE A 4 8.38 1.82 -14.17
C ILE A 4 9.19 0.52 -14.16
N GLU A 5 10.50 0.64 -14.03
CA GLU A 5 11.42 -0.51 -14.13
C GLU A 5 11.93 -0.95 -12.77
N THR A 6 11.87 -0.06 -11.77
CA THR A 6 12.33 -0.31 -10.41
C THR A 6 11.30 0.07 -9.34
N VAL A 7 11.49 -0.44 -8.13
CA VAL A 7 10.72 -0.03 -6.94
C VAL A 7 10.92 1.47 -6.64
N GLU A 8 12.11 1.99 -6.91
CA GLU A 8 12.43 3.41 -6.76
C GLU A 8 11.58 4.27 -7.71
N ASP A 9 11.46 3.86 -8.98
CA ASP A 9 10.63 4.54 -9.98
C ASP A 9 9.15 4.52 -9.57
N PHE A 10 8.69 3.40 -8.99
CA PHE A 10 7.33 3.28 -8.50
C PHE A 10 7.09 4.21 -7.30
N ARG A 11 8.03 4.29 -6.36
CA ARG A 11 7.98 5.24 -5.23
C ARG A 11 7.93 6.67 -5.72
N GLU A 12 8.73 7.03 -6.72
CA GLU A 12 8.74 8.38 -7.28
C GLU A 12 7.43 8.70 -8.01
N PHE A 13 6.88 7.73 -8.76
CA PHE A 13 5.57 7.85 -9.40
C PHE A 13 4.45 8.11 -8.38
N LEU A 14 4.43 7.37 -7.27
CA LEU A 14 3.45 7.56 -6.19
C LEU A 14 3.56 8.95 -5.55
N LYS A 15 4.79 9.41 -5.29
CA LYS A 15 5.04 10.77 -4.74
C LYS A 15 4.51 11.85 -5.69
N ASN A 16 4.84 11.75 -6.97
CA ASN A 16 4.47 12.74 -7.99
C ASN A 16 2.96 12.78 -8.25
N ASN A 17 2.23 11.69 -7.99
CA ASN A 17 0.79 11.59 -8.22
C ASN A 17 -0.04 11.57 -6.93
N ARG A 18 0.56 11.85 -5.77
CA ARG A 18 -0.06 11.73 -4.45
C ARG A 18 -1.41 12.43 -4.35
N ASN A 19 -1.53 13.66 -4.86
CA ASN A 19 -2.79 14.41 -4.78
C ASN A 19 -3.93 13.76 -5.59
N LYS A 20 -3.62 13.18 -6.76
CA LYS A 20 -4.60 12.46 -7.58
C LYS A 20 -4.99 11.13 -6.94
N LEU A 21 -4.06 10.45 -6.29
CA LEU A 21 -4.34 9.22 -5.54
C LEU A 21 -5.29 9.51 -4.37
N ILE A 22 -5.02 10.58 -3.60
CA ILE A 22 -5.87 10.99 -2.49
C ILE A 22 -7.27 11.39 -2.96
N SER A 23 -7.41 12.07 -4.10
CA SER A 23 -8.74 12.47 -4.60
C SER A 23 -9.63 11.30 -5.02
N HIS A 24 -9.03 10.15 -5.35
CA HIS A 24 -9.73 8.91 -5.70
C HIS A 24 -9.76 7.90 -4.55
N ALA A 25 -9.06 8.18 -3.44
CA ALA A 25 -9.04 7.31 -2.28
C ALA A 25 -10.29 7.49 -1.43
N ILE A 26 -10.82 6.38 -0.94
CA ILE A 26 -11.93 6.36 0.03
C ILE A 26 -11.31 6.15 1.41
N LYS A 27 -11.82 6.89 2.40
CA LYS A 27 -11.43 6.66 3.80
C LYS A 27 -11.91 5.28 4.22
N VAL A 28 -11.11 4.57 5.01
CA VAL A 28 -11.47 3.25 5.55
C VAL A 28 -12.82 3.28 6.29
N GLU A 29 -13.10 4.37 7.02
CA GLU A 29 -14.37 4.59 7.73
C GLU A 29 -15.61 4.63 6.82
N LYS A 30 -15.42 4.84 5.52
CA LYS A 30 -16.47 4.90 4.50
C LYS A 30 -16.58 3.62 3.67
N LEU A 31 -15.70 2.64 3.93
CA LEU A 31 -15.77 1.35 3.27
C LEU A 31 -16.93 0.51 3.86
N PRO A 32 -17.54 -0.38 3.06
CA PRO A 32 -18.55 -1.30 3.56
C PRO A 32 -18.03 -2.16 4.71
N SER A 33 -18.86 -2.42 5.72
CA SER A 33 -18.48 -3.27 6.85
C SER A 33 -18.39 -4.76 6.50
N ASP A 34 -18.87 -5.13 5.32
CA ASP A 34 -18.74 -6.48 4.76
C ASP A 34 -17.53 -6.61 3.83
N ASP A 35 -16.72 -5.56 3.66
CA ASP A 35 -15.54 -5.60 2.80
C ASP A 35 -14.57 -6.68 3.29
N GLU A 36 -14.39 -7.70 2.46
CA GLU A 36 -13.59 -8.89 2.77
C GLU A 36 -12.12 -8.53 3.00
N TRP A 37 -11.63 -7.44 2.40
CA TRP A 37 -10.25 -6.98 2.52
C TRP A 37 -9.96 -6.31 3.86
N ILE A 38 -10.97 -5.71 4.51
CA ILE A 38 -10.79 -5.10 5.84
C ILE A 38 -10.64 -6.16 6.93
N LYS A 39 -11.16 -7.37 6.68
CA LYS A 39 -11.11 -8.50 7.60
C LYS A 39 -9.92 -9.41 7.38
N ASP A 40 -9.16 -9.17 6.31
CA ASP A 40 -8.02 -9.98 5.92
C ASP A 40 -6.75 -9.51 6.66
N ASP A 41 -6.33 -10.30 7.64
CA ASP A 41 -5.12 -10.13 8.44
C ASP A 41 -3.89 -10.83 7.83
N SER A 42 -4.03 -11.48 6.67
CA SER A 42 -2.93 -12.22 6.02
C SER A 42 -1.71 -11.34 5.72
N TRP A 43 -1.92 -10.06 5.46
CA TRP A 43 -0.84 -9.10 5.22
C TRP A 43 -0.11 -8.69 6.50
N ASP A 44 -0.80 -8.69 7.64
CA ASP A 44 -0.19 -8.40 8.94
C ASP A 44 0.80 -9.51 9.29
N GLU A 45 0.44 -10.78 9.05
CA GLU A 45 1.33 -11.93 9.24
C GLU A 45 2.58 -11.86 8.34
N VAL A 46 2.41 -11.45 7.08
CA VAL A 46 3.53 -11.26 6.15
C VAL A 46 4.44 -10.13 6.63
N TYR A 47 3.87 -9.01 7.10
CA TYR A 47 4.63 -7.88 7.59
C TYR A 47 5.41 -8.21 8.88
N GLU A 48 4.78 -8.90 9.83
CA GLU A 48 5.44 -9.36 11.07
C GLU A 48 6.61 -10.31 10.77
N LYS A 49 6.42 -11.23 9.81
CA LYS A 49 7.45 -12.16 9.39
C LYS A 49 8.65 -11.46 8.74
N GLU A 50 8.41 -10.46 7.90
CA GLU A 50 9.46 -9.65 7.27
C GLU A 50 10.19 -8.75 8.28
N MET A 51 9.47 -8.19 9.27
CA MET A 51 10.08 -7.34 10.31
C MET A 51 10.84 -8.12 11.39
N GLY A 52 10.43 -9.37 11.69
CA GLY A 52 11.12 -10.27 12.62
C GLY A 52 12.42 -10.87 12.07
N GLY A 53 12.58 -10.91 10.74
CA GLY A 53 13.78 -11.37 10.05
C GLY A 53 14.77 -10.24 9.79
N ASN A 54 15.54 -9.83 10.80
CA ASN A 54 16.61 -8.83 10.66
C ASN A 54 16.17 -7.54 9.94
N GLY A 55 15.20 -6.83 10.50
CA GLY A 55 14.76 -5.50 10.08
C GLY A 55 15.92 -4.54 9.79
N LYS A 56 16.39 -4.56 8.54
CA LYS A 56 17.24 -3.56 7.92
C LYS A 56 16.56 -3.19 6.61
N ILE A 57 15.64 -2.24 6.74
CA ILE A 57 15.32 -1.31 5.67
C ILE A 57 16.51 -0.35 5.54
#